data_AF-A0A7S2JLD8-F1
#
_entry.id   AF-A0A7S2JLD8-F1
#
_cell.length_a   1.000
_cell.length_b   1.000
_cell.length_c   1.000
_cell.angle_alpha   90.00
_cell.angle_beta   90.00
_cell.angle_gamma   90.00
#
_symmetry.space_group_name_H-M   'P 1'
#
loop_
_entity.id
_entity.type
_entity.pdbx_description
1 polymer ?
#
loop_
_entity_poly.entity_id
_entity_poly.type
_entity_poly.pdbx_seq_one_letter_code
_entity_poly.pdbx_strand_id
1 'polypeptide(L)'
;LFDIVRSKVRVLVAYCTPALLTRPWCAGEITTAFRSRVPIISVQTPLFQAPTSEQLRCLGSYIDLAGVSLGKYGISLEDVAQAFRALGTEASGKTVVLA
;
A
#
# COMPACT_ATOMS: atom_id res chain seq x y z
N LEU A 1 13.38 6.98 2.73
CA LEU A 1 12.35 6.59 1.74
C LEU A 1 11.01 7.24 2.03
N PHE A 2 10.35 6.95 3.15
CA PHE A 2 9.01 7.46 3.44
C PHE A 2 8.92 9.00 3.56
N ASP A 3 9.94 9.68 4.08
CA ASP A 3 9.94 11.16 4.11
C ASP A 3 9.95 11.78 2.70
N ILE A 4 10.55 11.09 1.72
CA ILE A 4 10.54 11.50 0.31
C ILE A 4 9.11 11.36 -0.21
N VAL A 5 8.44 10.22 0.05
CA VAL A 5 7.04 10.01 -0.31
C VAL A 5 6.14 11.09 0.31
N ARG A 6 6.37 11.44 1.58
CA ARG A 6 5.59 12.46 2.29
C ARG A 6 5.77 13.88 1.74
N SER A 7 6.99 14.26 1.34
CA SER A 7 7.34 15.67 1.14
C SER A 7 7.79 16.04 -0.27
N LYS A 8 8.19 15.07 -1.09
CA LYS A 8 8.77 15.29 -2.43
C LYS A 8 8.03 14.55 -3.54
N VAL A 9 7.16 13.60 -3.22
CA VAL A 9 6.33 12.91 -4.20
C VAL A 9 5.00 13.64 -4.37
N ARG A 10 4.69 14.00 -5.62
CA ARG A 10 3.42 14.63 -5.98
C ARG A 10 2.30 13.62 -6.24
N VAL A 11 2.65 12.46 -6.79
CA VAL A 11 1.74 11.35 -7.11
C VAL A 11 2.51 10.04 -6.91
N LEU A 12 1.92 9.08 -6.20
CA LEU A 12 2.44 7.73 -6.09
C LEU A 12 1.75 6.84 -7.12
N VAL A 13 2.49 6.18 -8.00
CA VAL A 13 1.94 5.16 -8.90
C VAL A 13 2.20 3.79 -8.28
N ALA A 14 1.13 3.10 -7.88
CA ALA A 14 1.17 1.74 -7.36
C ALA A 14 0.97 0.75 -8.50
N TYR A 15 2.06 0.10 -8.94
CA TYR A 15 1.97 -0.99 -9.92
C TYR A 15 1.57 -2.29 -9.24
N CYS A 16 0.28 -2.57 -9.31
CA CYS A 16 -0.41 -3.63 -8.59
C CYS A 16 -0.14 -5.00 -9.25
N THR A 17 0.93 -5.64 -8.78
CA THR A 17 1.32 -7.03 -9.10
C THR A 17 0.93 -7.97 -7.95
N PRO A 18 0.97 -9.30 -8.13
CA PRO A 18 0.65 -10.26 -7.07
C PRO A 18 1.46 -10.08 -5.78
N ALA A 19 2.69 -9.59 -5.89
CA ALA A 19 3.61 -9.42 -4.75
C ALA A 19 3.57 -8.02 -4.13
N LEU A 20 2.82 -7.05 -4.68
CA LEU A 20 2.86 -5.67 -4.20
C LEU A 20 2.52 -5.56 -2.71
N LEU A 21 1.45 -6.23 -2.30
CA LEU A 21 0.89 -6.09 -0.95
C LEU A 21 1.61 -6.92 0.12
N THR A 22 2.48 -7.85 -0.28
CA THR A 22 3.26 -8.66 0.66
C THR A 22 4.60 -8.01 1.01
N ARG A 23 5.04 -7.00 0.25
CA ARG A 23 6.35 -6.36 0.44
C ARG A 23 6.26 -5.22 1.47
N PRO A 24 7.09 -5.23 2.52
CA PRO A 24 6.98 -4.28 3.63
C PRO A 24 7.26 -2.85 3.19
N TRP A 25 8.21 -2.62 2.29
CA TRP A 25 8.53 -1.29 1.78
C TRP A 25 7.38 -0.71 0.95
N CYS A 26 6.76 -1.52 0.08
CA CYS A 26 5.59 -1.11 -0.68
C CYS A 26 4.42 -0.76 0.26
N ALA A 27 4.19 -1.58 1.28
CA ALA A 27 3.21 -1.28 2.33
C ALA A 27 3.48 0.08 2.99
N GLY A 28 4.74 0.35 3.36
CA GLY A 28 5.15 1.62 3.95
C GLY A 28 4.97 2.82 3.01
N GLU A 29 5.30 2.69 1.73
CA GLU A 29 5.14 3.76 0.73
C GLU A 29 3.67 4.08 0.49
N ILE A 30 2.84 3.06 0.25
CA ILE A 30 1.39 3.21 0.05
C ILE A 30 0.75 3.85 1.28
N THR A 31 1.09 3.36 2.47
CA THR A 31 0.56 3.89 3.74
C THR A 31 0.99 5.32 3.99
N THR A 32 2.24 5.67 3.66
CA THR A 32 2.74 7.03 3.81
C THR A 32 2.04 7.98 2.85
N ALA A 33 1.86 7.59 1.59
CA ALA A 33 1.13 8.38 0.60
C ALA A 33 -0.33 8.58 1.02
N PHE A 34 -0.99 7.50 1.47
CA PHE A 34 -2.37 7.53 1.96
C PHE A 34 -2.55 8.53 3.11
N ARG A 35 -1.73 8.41 4.17
CA ARG A 35 -1.77 9.32 5.33
C ARG A 35 -1.46 10.77 4.98
N SER A 36 -0.56 10.98 4.02
CA SER A 36 -0.14 12.32 3.58
C SER A 36 -1.06 12.91 2.50
N ARG A 37 -2.14 12.19 2.13
CA ARG A 37 -3.06 12.56 1.04
C ARG A 37 -2.35 12.82 -0.29
N VAL A 38 -1.24 12.14 -0.52
CA VAL A 38 -0.57 12.11 -1.82
C VAL A 38 -1.45 11.25 -2.74
N PRO A 39 -1.88 11.77 -3.90
CA PRO A 39 -2.67 11.00 -4.85
C PRO A 39 -2.00 9.67 -5.20
N ILE A 40 -2.76 8.57 -5.13
CA ILE A 40 -2.29 7.24 -5.51
C ILE A 40 -3.01 6.87 -6.82
N ILE A 41 -2.23 6.48 -7.83
CA ILE A 41 -2.75 5.90 -9.06
C ILE A 41 -2.44 4.41 -9.02
N SER A 42 -3.47 3.57 -8.98
CA SER A 42 -3.30 2.12 -9.00
C SER A 42 -3.32 1.63 -10.44
N VAL A 43 -2.26 0.91 -10.84
CA VAL A 43 -2.16 0.27 -12.16
C VAL A 43 -2.26 -1.23 -11.93
N GLN A 44 -3.44 -1.78 -12.15
CA GLN A 44 -3.79 -3.17 -11.84
C GLN A 44 -3.42 -4.10 -12.98
N THR A 45 -2.57 -5.09 -12.67
CA THR A 45 -2.32 -6.22 -13.56
C THR A 45 -3.47 -7.24 -13.43
N PRO A 46 -3.73 -8.09 -14.45
CA PRO A 46 -4.76 -9.13 -14.38
C PRO A 46 -4.60 -10.12 -13.22
N LEU A 47 -3.38 -10.24 -12.70
CA LEU A 47 -3.04 -11.14 -11.59
C LEU A 47 -3.11 -10.45 -10.22
N PHE A 48 -3.41 -9.15 -10.17
CA PHE A 48 -3.58 -8.45 -8.91
C PHE A 48 -4.83 -8.92 -8.18
N GLN A 49 -4.67 -9.22 -6.90
CA GLN A 49 -5.80 -9.50 -6.02
C GLN A 49 -5.80 -8.49 -4.89
N ALA A 50 -6.92 -7.78 -4.75
CA ALA A 50 -7.15 -6.95 -3.58
C ALA A 50 -7.12 -7.83 -2.31
N PRO A 51 -6.65 -7.30 -1.17
CA PRO A 51 -6.52 -8.09 0.03
C PRO A 51 -7.90 -8.41 0.60
N THR A 52 -8.08 -9.66 1.05
CA THR A 52 -9.32 -10.10 1.69
C THR A 52 -9.46 -9.51 3.11
N SER A 53 -10.68 -9.53 3.65
CA SER A 53 -10.93 -9.09 5.03
C SER A 53 -10.06 -9.82 6.06
N GLU A 54 -9.77 -11.10 5.84
CA GLU A 54 -8.92 -11.89 6.73
C GLU A 54 -7.45 -11.50 6.61
N GLN A 55 -6.95 -11.27 5.39
CA GLN A 55 -5.60 -10.75 5.18
C GLN A 55 -5.39 -9.36 5.82
N LEU A 56 -6.42 -8.51 5.78
CA LEU A 56 -6.39 -7.20 6.43
C LEU A 56 -6.41 -7.29 7.97
N ARG A 57 -7.03 -8.33 8.55
CA ARG A 57 -6.99 -8.59 10.00
C ARG A 57 -5.64 -9.18 10.44
N CYS A 58 -5.05 -10.02 9.59
CA CYS A 58 -3.84 -10.78 9.88
C CYS A 58 -2.63 -10.27 9.06
N LEU A 59 -2.43 -8.95 9.01
CA LEU A 59 -1.38 -8.33 8.19
C LEU A 59 0.04 -8.77 8.56
N GLY A 60 0.29 -9.09 9.83
CA GLY A 60 1.60 -9.54 10.29
C GLY A 60 2.06 -10.86 9.65
N SER A 61 1.12 -11.71 9.23
CA SER A 61 1.40 -12.94 8.47
C SER A 61 1.28 -12.76 6.96
N TYR A 62 0.65 -11.67 6.51
CA TYR A 62 0.43 -11.39 5.09
C TYR A 62 1.59 -10.59 4.47
N ILE A 63 2.19 -9.70 5.25
CA ILE A 63 3.36 -8.91 4.86
C ILE A 63 4.61 -9.62 5.37
N ASP A 64 5.63 -9.73 4.51
CA ASP A 64 6.94 -10.20 4.90
C ASP A 64 7.67 -9.12 5.74
N LEU A 65 7.39 -9.11 7.05
CA LEU A 65 8.01 -8.20 8.00
C LEU A 65 9.38 -8.71 8.49
N ALA A 66 9.91 -9.80 7.93
CA ALA A 66 11.21 -10.33 8.32
C ALA A 66 12.30 -9.28 8.09
N GLY A 67 12.93 -8.81 9.17
CA GLY A 67 13.99 -7.81 9.11
C GLY A 67 13.53 -6.37 8.88
N VAL A 68 12.22 -6.08 8.80
CA VAL A 68 11.69 -4.73 8.59
C VAL A 68 10.68 -4.37 9.67
N SER A 69 10.93 -3.26 10.37
CA SER A 69 9.99 -2.72 11.36
C SER A 69 9.40 -1.41 10.87
N LEU A 70 8.18 -1.47 10.31
CA LEU A 70 7.41 -0.28 9.90
C LEU A 70 7.10 0.63 11.10
N GLY A 71 6.98 0.06 12.29
CA GLY A 71 6.77 0.80 13.54
C GLY A 71 7.89 1.81 13.84
N LYS A 72 9.14 1.54 13.44
CA LYS A 72 10.25 2.51 13.57
C LYS A 72 10.03 3.80 12.77
N TYR A 73 9.13 3.76 11.78
CA TYR A 73 8.74 4.91 10.97
C TYR A 73 7.36 5.47 11.35
N GLY A 74 6.81 5.03 12.49
CA GLY A 74 5.50 5.45 12.98
C GLY A 74 4.35 4.94 12.11
N ILE A 75 4.51 3.79 11.44
CA ILE A 75 3.48 3.13 10.63
C ILE A 75 3.02 1.88 11.39
N SER A 76 1.76 1.88 11.83
CA SER A 76 1.11 0.72 12.44
C SER A 76 0.55 -0.23 11.39
N LEU A 77 0.26 -1.48 11.76
CA LEU A 77 -0.42 -2.41 10.87
C LEU A 77 -1.87 -1.96 10.57
N GLU A 78 -2.49 -1.24 11.50
CA GLU A 78 -3.81 -0.64 11.26
C GLU A 78 -3.76 0.41 10.13
N ASP A 79 -2.74 1.27 10.14
CA ASP A 79 -2.52 2.25 9.06
C ASP A 79 -2.38 1.54 7.70
N VAL A 80 -1.63 0.43 7.67
CA VAL A 80 -1.43 -0.38 6.46
C VAL A 80 -2.74 -1.00 5.99
N ALA A 81 -3.56 -1.54 6.91
CA ALA A 81 -4.85 -2.14 6.57
C ALA A 81 -5.79 -1.11 5.93
N GLN A 82 -5.83 0.11 6.46
CA GLN A 82 -6.65 1.20 5.92
C GLN A 82 -6.17 1.59 4.52
N ALA A 83 -4.85 1.74 4.32
CA ALA A 83 -4.28 2.11 3.04
C ALA A 83 -4.49 1.03 1.97
N PHE A 84 -4.31 -0.24 2.32
CA PHE A 84 -4.55 -1.38 1.43
C PHE A 84 -6.02 -1.52 1.05
N ARG A 85 -6.93 -1.32 2.00
CA ARG A 85 -8.37 -1.29 1.72
C ARG A 85 -8.71 -0.18 0.72
N ALA A 86 -8.15 1.01 0.91
CA ALA A 86 -8.36 2.12 -0.01
C ALA A 86 -7.87 1.78 -1.43
N LEU A 87 -6.71 1.13 -1.58
CA LEU A 87 -6.12 0.78 -2.87
C LEU A 87 -6.98 -0.19 -3.71
N GLY A 88 -7.75 -1.06 -3.04
CA GLY A 88 -8.71 -1.97 -3.68
C GLY A 88 -10.05 -1.34 -4.02
N THR A 89 -10.24 -0.05 -3.72
CA THR A 89 -11.48 0.70 -3.95
C THR A 89 -11.23 1.92 -4.82
N GLU A 90 -12.26 2.42 -5.48
CA GLU A 90 -12.25 3.70 -6.22
C GLU A 90 -11.85 4.91 -5.34
N ALA A 91 -11.80 4.75 -4.01
CA ALA A 91 -11.52 5.82 -3.05
C ALA A 91 -10.05 6.27 -3.01
N SER A 92 -9.10 5.48 -3.53
CA SER A 92 -7.66 5.80 -3.44
C SER A 92 -7.15 6.75 -4.53
N GLY A 93 -7.96 7.06 -5.55
CA GLY A 93 -7.56 7.87 -6.71
C GLY A 93 -7.96 7.22 -8.03
N LYS A 94 -7.23 7.50 -9.10
CA LYS A 94 -7.49 6.90 -10.42
C LYS A 94 -6.99 5.46 -10.47
N THR A 95 -7.87 4.53 -10.81
CA THR A 95 -7.51 3.14 -11.12
C THR A 95 -7.37 2.96 -12.63
N VAL A 96 -6.32 2.28 -13.06
CA VAL A 96 -6.08 1.86 -14.44
C VAL A 96 -5.95 0.34 -14.44
N VAL A 97 -6.83 -0.35 -15.16
CA VAL A 97 -6.77 -1.81 -15.31
C VAL A 97 -6.08 -2.12 -16.63
N LEU A 98 -5.04 -2.96 -16.58
CA LEU A 98 -4.37 -3.47 -17.76
C LEU A 98 -5.15 -4.68 -18.29
N ALA A 99 -5.53 -4.62 -19.57
CA ALA A 99 -6.23 -5.69 -20.28
C ALA A 99 -5.30 -6.84 -20.67
#